data_AF-A0A4Q1EST3-F1
#
_entry.id   AF-A0A4Q1EST3-F1
#
_cell.length_a   1.000
_cell.length_b   1.000
_cell.length_c   1.000
_cell.angle_alpha   90.00
_cell.angle_beta   90.00
_cell.angle_gamma   90.00
#
_symmetry.space_group_name_H-M   'P 1'
#
loop_
_entity.id
_entity.type
_entity.pdbx_description
1 polymer ?
#
loop_
_entity_poly.entity_id
_entity_poly.type
_entity_poly.pdbx_seq_one_letter_code
_entity_poly.pdbx_strand_id
1 'polypeptide(L)'
;MKPYYEIDFSAVMCSFQIKINDVELISLSIEGQTRSDFPINHLILEGGKQTIEVKGLPMDGHQELHEDSYIRYRVNLYDMASGEYAFVKQFDEYFTKKPDKNIPLIGHASTFEADVPYKLEAWQNGINLKDVKFDVKEKLIKKYNEIIKLINGGNYSSFMTQYQKRENNNALAMYLSKSQAEGRIQGIISDMQNGYKAQSLPDDILVEYSAYGKLAALKCTDMMSALRLENPESEEELVLPITFYIPEGKDEFEII
;
A
#
# COMPACT_ATOMS: atom_id res chain seq x y z
N MET A 1 11.35 -22.46 9.04
CA MET A 1 10.09 -21.76 8.68
C MET A 1 10.43 -20.46 7.99
N LYS A 2 9.75 -20.16 6.88
CA LYS A 2 9.67 -18.83 6.25
C LYS A 2 8.21 -18.34 6.41
N PRO A 3 7.89 -17.66 7.52
CA PRO A 3 6.52 -17.32 7.87
C PRO A 3 5.93 -16.28 6.91
N TYR A 4 4.86 -16.66 6.22
CA TYR A 4 4.15 -15.85 5.23
C TYR A 4 2.71 -15.63 5.68
N TYR A 5 2.37 -14.36 5.91
CA TYR A 5 1.09 -13.90 6.41
C TYR A 5 0.26 -13.34 5.28
N GLU A 6 -0.97 -13.80 5.19
CA GLU A 6 -1.99 -13.27 4.28
C GLU A 6 -3.20 -12.83 5.08
N ILE A 7 -3.84 -11.75 4.64
CA ILE A 7 -5.17 -11.40 5.11
C ILE A 7 -6.20 -11.95 4.11
N ASP A 8 -7.03 -12.90 4.55
CA ASP A 8 -8.23 -13.32 3.83
C ASP A 8 -9.36 -12.38 4.26
N PHE A 9 -10.05 -11.77 3.30
CA PHE A 9 -11.17 -10.89 3.58
C PHE A 9 -12.31 -11.07 2.59
N SER A 10 -13.50 -10.63 3.00
CA SER A 10 -14.65 -10.42 2.12
C SER A 10 -15.36 -9.14 2.50
N ALA A 11 -15.76 -8.35 1.50
CA ALA A 11 -16.54 -7.13 1.68
C ALA A 11 -17.81 -7.20 0.84
N VAL A 12 -18.91 -6.65 1.36
CA VAL A 12 -20.24 -6.69 0.74
C VAL A 12 -20.83 -5.28 0.69
N MET A 13 -21.28 -4.86 -0.49
CA MET A 13 -22.09 -3.66 -0.73
C MET A 13 -21.55 -2.39 -0.04
N CYS A 14 -20.24 -2.17 -0.13
CA CYS A 14 -19.59 -1.01 0.48
C CYS A 14 -18.30 -0.65 -0.25
N SER A 15 -17.90 0.61 -0.14
CA SER A 15 -16.50 0.99 -0.30
C SER A 15 -15.75 0.60 0.96
N PHE A 16 -14.60 -0.06 0.85
CA PHE A 16 -13.85 -0.54 2.01
C PHE A 16 -12.37 -0.18 1.92
N GLN A 17 -11.73 -0.07 3.09
CA GLN A 17 -10.30 0.11 3.25
C GLN A 17 -9.78 -0.86 4.32
N ILE A 18 -8.65 -1.50 4.02
CA ILE A 18 -7.91 -2.36 4.96
C ILE A 18 -6.52 -1.78 5.14
N LYS A 19 -6.12 -1.59 6.39
CA LYS A 19 -4.79 -1.11 6.78
C LYS A 19 -4.10 -2.10 7.70
N ILE A 20 -2.79 -2.25 7.52
CA ILE A 20 -1.90 -2.96 8.43
C ILE A 20 -0.88 -1.93 8.95
N ASN A 21 -0.77 -1.78 10.28
CA ASN A 21 0.15 -0.82 10.89
C ASN A 21 -0.03 0.63 10.37
N ASP A 22 -1.29 1.05 10.21
CA ASP A 22 -1.71 2.33 9.61
C ASP A 22 -1.22 2.57 8.17
N VAL A 23 -0.78 1.53 7.46
CA VAL A 23 -0.47 1.56 6.03
C VAL A 23 -1.58 0.86 5.25
N GLU A 24 -2.12 1.53 4.23
CA GLU A 24 -3.15 0.97 3.35
C GLU A 24 -2.62 -0.25 2.60
N LEU A 25 -3.32 -1.37 2.75
CA LEU A 25 -3.10 -2.57 1.94
C LEU A 25 -3.95 -2.50 0.68
N ILE A 26 -5.24 -2.16 0.84
CA ILE A 26 -6.20 -2.10 -0.26
C ILE A 26 -7.38 -1.19 0.11
N SER A 27 -7.90 -0.49 -0.90
CA SER A 27 -9.17 0.22 -0.86
C SER A 27 -9.91 0.01 -2.18
N LEU A 28 -11.19 -0.36 -2.13
CA LEU A 28 -12.04 -0.61 -3.31
C LEU A 28 -13.52 -0.30 -3.02
N SER A 29 -14.24 0.12 -4.06
CA SER A 29 -15.70 0.28 -4.07
C SER A 29 -16.34 -0.99 -4.65
N ILE A 30 -17.24 -1.65 -3.90
CA ILE A 30 -17.84 -2.93 -4.30
C ILE A 30 -19.37 -2.84 -4.22
N GLU A 31 -20.03 -2.92 -5.37
CA GLU A 31 -21.50 -2.94 -5.47
C GLU A 31 -22.13 -4.25 -4.97
N GLY A 32 -21.43 -5.37 -5.16
CA GLY A 32 -21.89 -6.70 -4.78
C GLY A 32 -21.10 -7.27 -3.62
N GLN A 33 -20.37 -8.35 -3.89
CA GLN A 33 -19.48 -8.98 -2.92
C GLN A 33 -18.13 -9.23 -3.57
N THR A 34 -17.07 -9.07 -2.79
CA THR A 34 -15.73 -9.56 -3.13
C THR A 34 -15.19 -10.45 -2.04
N ARG A 35 -14.30 -11.37 -2.41
CA ARG A 35 -13.49 -12.16 -1.49
C ARG A 35 -12.12 -12.37 -2.12
N SER A 36 -11.07 -12.07 -1.37
CA SER A 36 -9.70 -12.22 -1.83
C SER A 36 -8.76 -12.40 -0.64
N ASP A 37 -7.52 -12.75 -0.93
CA ASP A 37 -6.42 -12.85 0.01
C ASP A 37 -5.24 -12.02 -0.50
N PHE A 38 -4.57 -11.32 0.40
CA PHE A 38 -3.39 -10.51 0.07
C PHE A 38 -2.24 -10.79 1.04
N PRO A 39 -1.00 -10.87 0.55
CA PRO A 39 0.16 -10.99 1.41
C PRO A 39 0.43 -9.67 2.14
N ILE A 40 0.66 -9.76 3.45
CA ILE A 40 0.86 -8.58 4.31
C ILE A 40 2.27 -8.49 4.88
N ASN A 41 3.17 -9.42 4.57
CA ASN A 41 4.55 -9.44 5.06
C ASN A 41 5.29 -8.10 4.89
N HIS A 42 5.12 -7.45 3.74
CA HIS A 42 5.77 -6.17 3.45
C HIS A 42 5.29 -5.01 4.34
N LEU A 43 4.18 -5.18 5.06
CA LEU A 43 3.63 -4.22 6.02
C LEU A 43 3.97 -4.58 7.48
N ILE A 44 4.60 -5.75 7.71
CA ILE A 44 5.11 -6.19 9.01
C ILE A 44 6.58 -5.79 9.06
N LEU A 45 6.94 -4.78 9.86
CA LEU A 45 8.33 -4.29 9.87
C LEU A 45 9.28 -5.20 10.65
N GLU A 46 8.79 -5.80 11.72
CA GLU A 46 9.51 -6.77 12.54
C GLU A 46 8.52 -7.62 13.33
N GLY A 47 9.01 -8.69 13.97
CA GLY A 47 8.20 -9.56 14.81
C GLY A 47 7.59 -8.83 16.01
N GLY A 48 6.42 -9.27 16.43
CA GLY A 48 5.63 -8.74 17.54
C GLY A 48 4.22 -8.36 17.12
N LYS A 49 3.62 -7.47 17.92
CA LYS A 49 2.23 -7.05 17.77
C LYS A 49 2.02 -6.18 16.53
N GLN A 50 1.12 -6.62 15.66
CA GLN A 50 0.70 -5.90 14.46
C GLN A 50 -0.74 -5.41 14.62
N THR A 51 -1.07 -4.27 14.03
CA THR A 51 -2.42 -3.71 14.04
C THR A 51 -3.11 -3.90 12.69
N ILE A 52 -4.41 -4.15 12.74
CA ILE A 52 -5.29 -4.20 11.56
C ILE A 52 -6.42 -3.21 11.80
N GLU A 53 -6.69 -2.36 10.82
CA GLU A 53 -7.87 -1.51 10.77
C GLU A 53 -8.65 -1.78 9.50
N VAL A 54 -9.95 -1.99 9.65
CA VAL A 54 -10.88 -2.18 8.53
C VAL A 54 -12.00 -1.17 8.65
N LYS A 55 -12.30 -0.49 7.54
CA LYS A 55 -13.35 0.52 7.43
C LYS A 55 -14.22 0.23 6.21
N GLY A 56 -15.53 0.42 6.35
CA GLY A 56 -16.51 0.40 5.28
C GLY A 56 -17.28 1.71 5.26
N LEU A 57 -17.50 2.24 4.06
CA LEU A 57 -18.16 3.50 3.74
C LEU A 57 -19.27 3.23 2.70
N PRO A 58 -20.23 4.16 2.56
CA PRO A 58 -21.18 4.13 1.45
C PRO A 58 -20.47 3.94 0.12
N MET A 59 -21.09 3.19 -0.78
CA MET A 59 -20.61 3.03 -2.15
C MET A 59 -20.63 4.39 -2.87
N ASP A 60 -19.87 4.50 -3.95
CA ASP A 60 -19.80 5.74 -4.71
C ASP A 60 -21.20 6.19 -5.17
N GLY A 61 -21.48 7.48 -5.02
CA GLY A 61 -22.80 8.06 -5.30
C GLY A 61 -23.88 7.81 -4.23
N HIS A 62 -23.59 7.03 -3.18
CA HIS A 62 -24.53 6.75 -2.09
C HIS A 62 -24.18 7.57 -0.84
N GLN A 63 -25.22 8.00 -0.10
CA GLN A 63 -25.05 8.73 1.17
C GLN A 63 -25.06 7.83 2.39
N GLU A 64 -25.66 6.63 2.26
CA GLU A 64 -25.85 5.68 3.35
C GLU A 64 -25.23 4.33 2.99
N LEU A 65 -24.80 3.58 4.01
CA LEU A 65 -24.40 2.19 3.86
C LEU A 65 -25.62 1.32 3.54
N HIS A 66 -25.44 0.33 2.67
CA HIS A 66 -26.47 -0.68 2.42
C HIS A 66 -26.71 -1.49 3.71
N GLU A 67 -27.95 -1.87 4.04
CA GLU A 67 -28.25 -2.53 5.32
C GLU A 67 -27.54 -3.89 5.53
N ASP A 68 -27.17 -4.52 4.42
CA ASP A 68 -26.40 -5.77 4.39
C ASP A 68 -24.88 -5.58 4.30
N SER A 69 -24.37 -4.35 4.34
CA SER A 69 -22.92 -4.12 4.25
C SER A 69 -22.20 -4.73 5.46
N TYR A 70 -21.17 -5.55 5.19
CA TYR A 70 -20.24 -5.99 6.22
C TYR A 70 -18.88 -6.31 5.60
N ILE A 71 -17.87 -6.32 6.45
CA ILE A 71 -16.52 -6.78 6.09
C ILE A 71 -16.12 -7.88 7.07
N ARG A 72 -15.72 -9.02 6.53
CA ARG A 72 -15.09 -10.12 7.28
C ARG A 72 -13.62 -10.16 6.93
N TYR A 73 -12.77 -10.42 7.92
CA TYR A 73 -11.35 -10.65 7.66
C TYR A 73 -10.72 -11.57 8.72
N ARG A 74 -9.62 -12.20 8.34
CA ARG A 74 -8.73 -12.97 9.21
C ARG A 74 -7.33 -13.02 8.64
N VAL A 75 -6.35 -13.35 9.48
CA VAL A 75 -4.98 -13.60 9.03
C VAL A 75 -4.73 -15.11 8.97
N ASN A 76 -4.09 -15.56 7.90
CA ASN A 76 -3.57 -16.93 7.75
C ASN A 76 -2.04 -16.86 7.76
N LEU A 77 -1.41 -17.86 8.36
CA LEU A 77 0.04 -18.06 8.34
C LEU A 77 0.36 -19.33 7.56
N TYR A 78 1.32 -19.21 6.64
CA TYR A 78 1.91 -20.30 5.88
C TYR A 78 3.42 -20.37 6.13
N ASP A 79 4.01 -21.55 5.92
CA ASP A 79 5.46 -21.75 5.84
C ASP A 79 5.88 -21.91 4.37
N MET A 80 6.66 -20.96 3.86
CA MET A 80 7.18 -20.96 2.49
C MET A 80 8.58 -21.58 2.38
N ALA A 81 9.06 -22.31 3.39
CA ALA A 81 10.41 -22.88 3.39
C ALA A 81 10.65 -23.88 2.25
N SER A 82 9.63 -24.63 1.85
CA SER A 82 9.69 -25.59 0.72
C SER A 82 9.56 -24.93 -0.65
N GLY A 83 9.17 -23.65 -0.71
CA GLY A 83 8.76 -22.96 -1.94
C GLY A 83 7.27 -23.08 -2.27
N GLU A 84 6.51 -23.83 -1.47
CA GLU A 84 5.05 -23.95 -1.56
C GLU A 84 4.38 -23.38 -0.30
N TYR A 85 3.11 -23.00 -0.42
CA TYR A 85 2.31 -22.52 0.70
C TYR A 85 1.86 -23.67 1.60
N ALA A 86 2.64 -23.96 2.65
CA ALA A 86 2.24 -24.93 3.67
C ALA A 86 1.45 -24.22 4.78
N PHE A 87 0.14 -24.46 4.90
CA PHE A 87 -0.68 -23.85 5.95
C PHE A 87 -0.18 -24.22 7.36
N VAL A 88 -0.02 -23.21 8.22
CA VAL A 88 0.44 -23.38 9.60
C VAL A 88 -0.71 -23.13 10.58
N LYS A 89 -1.33 -21.94 10.52
CA LYS A 89 -2.44 -21.58 11.42
C LYS A 89 -3.30 -20.47 10.84
N GLN A 90 -4.52 -20.39 11.36
CA GLN A 90 -5.45 -19.29 11.15
C GLN A 90 -5.56 -18.50 12.47
N PHE A 91 -5.55 -17.18 12.39
CA PHE A 91 -5.85 -16.29 13.53
C PHE A 91 -7.36 -16.10 13.67
N ASP A 92 -7.79 -15.34 14.68
CA ASP A 92 -9.20 -15.05 14.89
C ASP A 92 -9.84 -14.39 13.66
N GLU A 93 -11.09 -14.77 13.39
CA GLU A 93 -11.91 -14.21 12.32
C GLU A 93 -12.80 -13.11 12.89
N TYR A 94 -12.81 -11.96 12.22
CA TYR A 94 -13.51 -10.77 12.65
C TYR A 94 -14.54 -10.35 11.61
N PHE A 95 -15.61 -9.74 12.11
CA PHE A 95 -16.67 -9.13 11.31
C PHE A 95 -16.88 -7.71 11.80
N THR A 96 -17.07 -6.77 10.87
CA THR A 96 -17.63 -5.46 11.23
C THR A 96 -19.04 -5.64 11.79
N LYS A 97 -19.48 -4.69 12.60
CA LYS A 97 -20.90 -4.60 12.94
C LYS A 97 -21.72 -4.36 11.68
N LYS A 98 -22.98 -4.79 11.70
CA LYS A 98 -23.94 -4.38 10.69
C LYS A 98 -24.12 -2.85 10.72
N PRO A 99 -24.49 -2.23 9.60
CA PRO A 99 -24.63 -0.78 9.54
C PRO A 99 -25.75 -0.31 10.46
N ASP A 100 -25.49 0.80 11.14
CA ASP A 100 -26.50 1.56 11.87
C ASP A 100 -26.93 2.70 10.95
N LYS A 101 -28.24 2.89 10.75
CA LYS A 101 -28.78 3.94 9.87
C LYS A 101 -28.34 5.35 10.25
N ASN A 102 -27.86 5.54 11.48
CA ASN A 102 -27.35 6.84 11.96
C ASN A 102 -25.83 7.00 11.83
N ILE A 103 -25.11 5.94 11.44
CA ILE A 103 -23.64 5.92 11.38
C ILE A 103 -23.22 5.58 9.94
N PRO A 104 -22.68 6.55 9.18
CA PRO A 104 -22.32 6.34 7.77
C PRO A 104 -20.98 5.60 7.63
N LEU A 105 -20.62 4.75 8.59
CA LEU A 105 -19.42 3.91 8.53
C LEU A 105 -19.60 2.65 9.37
N ILE A 106 -18.97 1.57 8.91
CA ILE A 106 -18.70 0.37 9.69
C ILE A 106 -17.20 0.22 9.84
N GLY A 107 -16.76 -0.37 10.94
CA GLY A 107 -15.33 -0.58 11.13
C GLY A 107 -15.02 -1.54 12.25
N HIS A 108 -13.81 -2.08 12.19
CA HIS A 108 -13.25 -2.94 13.20
C HIS A 108 -11.74 -2.73 13.28
N ALA A 109 -11.19 -2.77 14.48
CA ALA A 109 -9.77 -2.74 14.72
C ALA A 109 -9.38 -3.97 15.54
N SER A 110 -8.31 -4.65 15.14
CA SER A 110 -7.78 -5.80 15.86
C SER A 110 -6.26 -5.84 15.80
N THR A 111 -5.69 -6.82 16.49
CA THR A 111 -4.25 -7.04 16.51
C THR A 111 -3.94 -8.52 16.41
N PHE A 112 -2.78 -8.85 15.86
CA PHE A 112 -2.25 -10.21 15.88
C PHE A 112 -0.74 -10.19 16.17
N GLU A 113 -0.22 -11.30 16.71
CA GLU A 113 1.22 -11.46 16.92
C GLU A 113 1.85 -12.13 15.71
N ALA A 114 2.77 -11.43 15.06
CA ALA A 114 3.57 -11.94 13.96
C ALA A 114 4.95 -12.38 14.48
N ASP A 115 5.37 -13.59 14.15
CA ASP A 115 6.74 -14.04 14.31
C ASP A 115 7.38 -14.08 12.92
N VAL A 116 8.29 -13.14 12.64
CA VAL A 116 9.04 -13.02 11.39
C VAL A 116 10.54 -12.92 11.71
N PRO A 117 11.42 -13.55 10.90
CA PRO A 117 12.86 -13.60 11.19
C PRO A 117 13.61 -12.35 10.69
N TYR A 118 12.91 -11.36 10.13
CA TYR A 118 13.50 -10.16 9.55
C TYR A 118 13.13 -8.91 10.35
N LYS A 119 13.93 -7.87 10.14
CA LYS A 119 13.63 -6.49 10.52
C LYS A 119 13.85 -5.61 9.29
N LEU A 120 12.78 -5.01 8.78
CA LEU A 120 12.84 -4.17 7.59
C LEU A 120 13.41 -2.80 7.96
N GLU A 121 14.23 -2.23 7.07
CA GLU A 121 14.67 -0.83 7.18
C GLU A 121 13.71 0.06 6.40
N ALA A 122 12.61 0.47 7.03
CA ALA A 122 11.54 1.23 6.42
C ALA A 122 11.28 2.55 7.16
N TRP A 123 10.01 2.94 7.27
CA TRP A 123 9.57 4.21 7.83
C TRP A 123 9.74 4.32 9.35
N GLN A 124 10.10 3.25 10.08
CA GLN A 124 10.17 3.30 11.54
C GLN A 124 11.14 4.36 12.09
N ASN A 125 12.20 4.69 11.33
CA ASN A 125 13.19 5.71 11.67
C ASN A 125 12.93 7.03 10.92
N GLY A 126 11.67 7.28 10.53
CA GLY A 126 11.22 8.51 9.90
C GLY A 126 10.72 9.53 10.91
N ILE A 127 10.89 10.81 10.58
CA ILE A 127 10.25 11.91 11.31
C ILE A 127 8.73 11.85 11.15
N ASN A 128 7.98 12.38 12.12
CA ASN A 128 6.54 12.55 11.96
C ASN A 128 6.26 13.75 11.03
N LEU A 129 5.77 13.47 9.84
CA LEU A 129 5.46 14.46 8.80
C LEU A 129 4.26 15.34 9.16
N LYS A 130 3.45 14.96 10.16
CA LYS A 130 2.37 15.83 10.67
C LYS A 130 2.87 16.92 11.64
N ASP A 131 4.08 16.77 12.17
CA ASP A 131 4.65 17.67 13.17
C ASP A 131 5.71 18.63 12.59
N VAL A 132 5.94 18.58 11.28
CA VAL A 132 6.96 19.40 10.61
C VAL A 132 6.48 20.82 10.36
N LYS A 133 7.44 21.75 10.23
CA LYS A 133 7.16 23.19 10.00
C LYS A 133 7.10 23.58 8.52
N PHE A 134 7.53 22.71 7.61
CA PHE A 134 7.50 22.96 6.17
C PHE A 134 6.21 22.41 5.55
N ASP A 135 5.89 22.87 4.35
CA ASP A 135 4.75 22.33 3.59
C ASP A 135 5.09 20.97 2.98
N VAL A 136 4.53 19.91 3.56
CA VAL A 136 4.69 18.53 3.10
C VAL A 136 4.18 18.36 1.67
N LYS A 137 3.03 18.97 1.32
CA LYS A 137 2.42 18.86 -0.01
C LYS A 137 3.34 19.48 -1.06
N GLU A 138 3.82 20.69 -0.81
CA GLU A 138 4.73 21.38 -1.74
C GLU A 138 6.02 20.58 -1.97
N LYS A 139 6.61 20.03 -0.89
CA LYS A 139 7.84 19.24 -0.99
C LYS A 139 7.61 17.90 -1.69
N LEU A 140 6.46 17.24 -1.47
CA LEU A 140 6.08 16.04 -2.21
C LEU A 140 5.88 16.34 -3.71
N ILE A 141 5.20 17.43 -4.06
CA ILE A 141 5.00 17.82 -5.47
C ILE A 141 6.35 17.97 -6.18
N LYS A 142 7.33 18.62 -5.54
CA LYS A 142 8.70 18.71 -6.08
C LYS A 142 9.30 17.32 -6.30
N LYS A 143 9.19 16.42 -5.31
CA LYS A 143 9.72 15.07 -5.39
C LYS A 143 9.07 14.21 -6.49
N TYR A 144 7.76 14.28 -6.64
CA TYR A 144 7.04 13.60 -7.72
C TYR A 144 7.47 14.15 -9.09
N ASN A 145 7.56 15.47 -9.25
CA ASN A 145 8.01 16.09 -10.51
C ASN A 145 9.46 15.70 -10.87
N GLU A 146 10.35 15.53 -9.89
CA GLU A 146 11.68 14.96 -10.12
C GLU A 146 11.59 13.54 -10.68
N ILE A 147 10.75 12.67 -10.10
CA ILE A 147 10.55 11.29 -10.55
C ILE A 147 9.95 11.25 -11.96
N ILE A 148 8.90 12.04 -12.22
CA ILE A 148 8.26 12.17 -13.54
C ILE A 148 9.30 12.59 -14.59
N LYS A 149 10.16 13.56 -14.26
CA LYS A 149 11.24 14.00 -15.15
C LYS A 149 12.27 12.91 -15.42
N LEU A 150 12.61 12.10 -14.41
CA LEU A 150 13.53 10.96 -14.60
C LEU A 150 12.93 9.90 -15.52
N ILE A 151 11.66 9.53 -15.32
CA ILE A 151 10.95 8.55 -16.15
C ILE A 151 10.84 9.06 -17.58
N ASN A 152 10.30 10.27 -17.78
CA ASN A 152 10.08 10.83 -19.12
C ASN A 152 11.38 11.15 -19.86
N GLY A 153 12.46 11.46 -19.13
CA GLY A 153 13.80 11.64 -19.68
C GLY A 153 14.53 10.33 -19.98
N GLY A 154 13.93 9.16 -19.76
CA GLY A 154 14.55 7.86 -19.98
C GLY A 154 15.65 7.51 -18.98
N ASN A 155 15.75 8.24 -17.87
CA ASN A 155 16.76 8.03 -16.83
C ASN A 155 16.28 7.00 -15.80
N TYR A 156 15.97 5.80 -16.30
CA TYR A 156 15.40 4.71 -15.50
C TYR A 156 16.35 4.24 -14.41
N SER A 157 17.66 4.22 -14.65
CA SER A 157 18.65 3.85 -13.64
C SER A 157 18.58 4.75 -12.40
N SER A 158 18.45 6.07 -12.59
CA SER A 158 18.35 7.01 -11.46
C SER A 158 17.02 6.91 -10.73
N PHE A 159 15.92 6.63 -11.44
CA PHE A 159 14.64 6.31 -10.81
C PHE A 159 14.74 5.02 -9.97
N MET A 160 15.35 3.97 -10.53
CA MET A 160 15.54 2.68 -9.85
C MET A 160 16.42 2.80 -8.61
N THR A 161 17.48 3.61 -8.62
CA THR A 161 18.28 3.85 -7.42
C THR A 161 17.44 4.42 -6.27
N GLN A 162 16.45 5.27 -6.56
CA GLN A 162 15.53 5.78 -5.54
C GLN A 162 14.52 4.73 -5.11
N TYR A 163 14.04 3.89 -6.02
CA TYR A 163 13.00 2.88 -5.76
C TYR A 163 13.55 1.59 -5.08
N GLN A 164 14.85 1.34 -5.20
CA GLN A 164 15.47 0.06 -4.82
C GLN A 164 15.30 -0.29 -3.34
N LYS A 165 15.27 0.71 -2.45
CA LYS A 165 15.09 0.47 -1.01
C LYS A 165 13.75 -0.20 -0.70
N ARG A 166 12.67 0.30 -1.31
CA ARG A 166 11.34 -0.30 -1.24
C ARG A 166 11.34 -1.74 -1.76
N GLU A 167 11.91 -1.98 -2.95
CA GLU A 167 11.92 -3.33 -3.53
C GLU A 167 12.79 -4.31 -2.74
N ASN A 168 13.89 -3.86 -2.13
CA ASN A 168 14.70 -4.70 -1.25
C ASN A 168 13.91 -5.13 0.00
N ASN A 169 13.15 -4.22 0.62
CA ASN A 169 12.28 -4.55 1.74
C ASN A 169 11.18 -5.54 1.33
N ASN A 170 10.54 -5.33 0.18
CA ASN A 170 9.54 -6.25 -0.36
C ASN A 170 10.14 -7.64 -0.62
N ALA A 171 11.30 -7.71 -1.27
CA ALA A 171 11.98 -8.96 -1.57
C ALA A 171 12.35 -9.74 -0.32
N LEU A 172 12.86 -9.04 0.71
CA LEU A 172 13.18 -9.63 2.01
C LEU A 172 11.92 -10.16 2.70
N ALA A 173 10.88 -9.33 2.81
CA ALA A 173 9.65 -9.65 3.55
C ALA A 173 8.87 -10.81 2.91
N MET A 174 8.86 -10.87 1.58
CA MET A 174 8.16 -11.90 0.80
C MET A 174 9.03 -13.14 0.51
N TYR A 175 10.25 -13.20 1.03
CA TYR A 175 11.22 -14.29 0.81
C TYR A 175 11.51 -14.58 -0.68
N LEU A 176 11.55 -13.53 -1.50
CA LEU A 176 11.82 -13.67 -2.91
C LEU A 176 13.27 -14.13 -3.14
N SER A 177 13.45 -15.03 -4.11
CA SER A 177 14.78 -15.30 -4.65
C SER A 177 15.32 -14.07 -5.38
N LYS A 178 16.64 -14.02 -5.56
CA LYS A 178 17.30 -12.96 -6.33
C LYS A 178 16.68 -12.78 -7.72
N SER A 179 16.42 -13.87 -8.43
CA SER A 179 15.79 -13.85 -9.76
C SER A 179 14.38 -13.26 -9.74
N GLN A 180 13.56 -13.61 -8.74
CA GLN A 180 12.22 -13.02 -8.57
C GLN A 180 12.27 -11.53 -8.25
N ALA A 181 13.19 -11.10 -7.38
CA ALA A 181 13.38 -9.69 -7.03
C ALA A 181 13.85 -8.87 -8.25
N GLU A 182 14.82 -9.39 -9.00
CA GLU A 182 15.30 -8.77 -10.23
C GLU A 182 14.19 -8.69 -11.29
N GLY A 183 13.40 -9.77 -11.47
CA GLY A 183 12.29 -9.81 -12.42
C GLY A 183 11.22 -8.75 -12.13
N ARG A 184 10.91 -8.48 -10.86
CA ARG A 184 9.97 -7.41 -10.48
C ARG A 184 10.46 -6.02 -10.88
N ILE A 185 11.73 -5.74 -10.58
CA ILE A 185 12.37 -4.46 -10.96
C ILE A 185 12.40 -4.32 -12.48
N GLN A 186 12.77 -5.38 -13.20
CA GLN A 186 12.80 -5.38 -14.67
C GLN A 186 11.42 -5.21 -15.29
N GLY A 187 10.35 -5.73 -14.68
CA GLY A 187 8.98 -5.51 -15.14
C GLY A 187 8.64 -4.02 -15.20
N ILE A 188 8.88 -3.29 -14.10
CA ILE A 188 8.64 -1.84 -14.03
C ILE A 188 9.43 -1.08 -15.10
N ILE A 189 10.70 -1.44 -15.31
CA ILE A 189 11.54 -0.81 -16.33
C ILE A 189 11.03 -1.14 -17.73
N SER A 190 10.64 -2.39 -17.96
CA SER A 190 10.13 -2.85 -19.25
C SER A 190 8.87 -2.09 -19.65
N ASP A 191 7.95 -1.84 -18.71
CA ASP A 191 6.75 -1.04 -18.97
C ASP A 191 7.15 0.36 -19.47
N MET A 192 8.06 1.04 -18.75
CA MET A 192 8.57 2.36 -19.13
C MET A 192 9.31 2.36 -20.49
N GLN A 193 10.03 1.27 -20.80
CA GLN A 193 10.71 1.10 -22.08
C GLN A 193 9.73 0.83 -23.24
N ASN A 194 8.59 0.20 -22.96
CA ASN A 194 7.56 -0.16 -23.93
C ASN A 194 6.57 0.98 -24.23
N GLY A 195 6.97 2.23 -24.00
CA GLY A 195 6.21 3.41 -24.41
C GLY A 195 5.41 4.09 -23.30
N TYR A 196 5.30 3.48 -22.11
CA TYR A 196 4.64 4.12 -20.98
C TYR A 196 5.39 5.40 -20.54
N LYS A 197 4.68 6.51 -20.43
CA LYS A 197 5.18 7.83 -20.01
C LYS A 197 4.49 8.27 -18.73
N ALA A 198 5.25 8.88 -17.83
CA ALA A 198 4.68 9.43 -16.61
C ALA A 198 3.82 10.66 -16.94
N GLN A 199 2.59 10.67 -16.45
CA GLN A 199 1.67 11.79 -16.57
C GLN A 199 2.11 12.95 -15.67
N SER A 200 1.67 14.16 -16.00
CA SER A 200 1.82 15.31 -15.10
C SER A 200 0.89 15.16 -13.90
N LEU A 201 1.28 15.72 -12.74
CA LEU A 201 0.38 15.75 -11.59
C LEU A 201 -0.87 16.60 -11.90
N PRO A 202 -2.08 16.14 -11.54
CA PRO A 202 -3.27 16.96 -11.66
C PRO A 202 -3.26 18.09 -10.62
N ASP A 203 -4.10 19.11 -10.83
CA ASP A 203 -4.24 20.23 -9.90
C ASP A 203 -4.88 19.78 -8.56
N ASP A 204 -5.90 18.93 -8.66
CA ASP A 204 -6.64 18.38 -7.52
C ASP A 204 -5.96 17.11 -6.98
N ILE A 205 -4.89 17.32 -6.22
CA ILE A 205 -4.14 16.27 -5.50
C ILE A 205 -4.25 16.40 -3.98
N LEU A 206 -4.36 15.26 -3.31
CA LEU A 206 -4.47 15.14 -1.87
C LEU A 206 -3.17 14.56 -1.28
N VAL A 207 -2.84 14.96 -0.06
CA VAL A 207 -1.78 14.29 0.72
C VAL A 207 -2.42 13.23 1.60
N GLU A 208 -2.03 11.99 1.40
CA GLU A 208 -2.30 10.92 2.35
C GLU A 208 -1.15 10.84 3.35
N TYR A 209 -1.48 10.74 4.64
CA TYR A 209 -0.53 10.38 5.68
C TYR A 209 -0.87 8.98 6.22
N SER A 210 0.16 8.16 6.37
CA SER A 210 0.06 6.77 6.85
C SER A 210 1.21 6.44 7.79
N ALA A 211 1.26 5.21 8.30
CA ALA A 211 2.28 4.74 9.23
C ALA A 211 2.43 5.68 10.45
N TYR A 212 1.31 6.09 11.03
CA TYR A 212 1.24 6.98 12.19
C TYR A 212 1.89 8.36 11.92
N GLY A 213 1.78 8.84 10.68
CA GLY A 213 2.33 10.12 10.24
C GLY A 213 3.77 10.08 9.74
N LYS A 214 4.41 8.90 9.68
CA LYS A 214 5.79 8.76 9.18
C LYS A 214 5.87 8.60 7.67
N LEU A 215 4.77 8.22 7.02
CA LEU A 215 4.65 8.15 5.58
C LEU A 215 3.75 9.26 5.04
N ALA A 216 4.06 9.72 3.83
CA ALA A 216 3.16 10.52 3.02
C ALA A 216 3.21 10.14 1.53
N ALA A 217 2.08 10.31 0.85
CA ALA A 217 1.94 10.09 -0.59
C ALA A 217 0.97 11.12 -1.19
N LEU A 218 1.11 11.39 -2.49
CA LEU A 218 0.10 12.12 -3.25
C LEU A 218 -0.92 11.15 -3.83
N LYS A 219 -2.20 11.45 -3.63
CA LYS A 219 -3.34 10.73 -4.18
C LYS A 219 -4.15 11.63 -5.11
N CYS A 220 -4.69 11.06 -6.18
CA CYS A 220 -5.69 11.74 -7.01
C CYS A 220 -7.07 11.70 -6.35
N THR A 221 -8.07 12.30 -6.98
CA THR A 221 -9.47 12.34 -6.51
C THR A 221 -10.14 10.98 -6.44
N ASP A 222 -9.65 10.00 -7.20
CA ASP A 222 -10.07 8.59 -7.13
C ASP A 222 -9.36 7.78 -6.02
N MET A 223 -8.61 8.46 -5.14
CA MET A 223 -7.87 7.88 -4.02
C MET A 223 -6.71 6.95 -4.41
N MET A 224 -6.38 6.86 -5.70
CA MET A 224 -5.24 6.11 -6.21
C MET A 224 -3.96 6.97 -6.21
N SER A 225 -2.80 6.32 -6.34
CA SER A 225 -1.50 7.04 -6.40
C SER A 225 -1.48 8.09 -7.51
N ALA A 226 -0.88 9.24 -7.22
CA ALA A 226 -0.69 10.30 -8.21
C ALA A 226 0.45 10.02 -9.21
N LEU A 227 1.29 9.00 -8.97
CA LEU A 227 2.28 8.58 -9.96
C LEU A 227 1.62 7.62 -10.94
N ARG A 228 1.22 8.15 -12.10
CA ARG A 228 0.58 7.40 -13.17
C ARG A 228 1.41 7.44 -14.43
N LEU A 229 1.38 6.33 -15.15
CA LEU A 229 1.97 6.22 -16.47
C LEU A 229 0.86 5.89 -17.47
N GLU A 230 0.97 6.44 -18.66
CA GLU A 230 0.08 6.14 -19.78
C GLU A 230 0.91 5.62 -20.95
N ASN A 231 0.37 4.64 -21.69
CA ASN A 231 0.88 4.30 -22.99
C ASN A 231 0.05 5.02 -24.06
N PRO A 232 0.61 6.01 -24.78
CA PRO A 232 -0.16 6.78 -25.77
C PRO A 232 -0.67 5.96 -26.95
N GLU A 233 -0.11 4.77 -27.21
CA GLU A 233 -0.52 3.92 -28.33
C GLU A 233 -1.69 3.00 -27.96
N SER A 234 -1.68 2.42 -26.75
CA SER A 234 -2.74 1.53 -26.28
C SER A 234 -3.82 2.23 -25.45
N GLU A 235 -3.59 3.49 -25.05
CA GLU A 235 -4.41 4.23 -24.08
C GLU A 235 -4.51 3.53 -22.71
N GLU A 236 -3.60 2.60 -22.42
CA GLU A 236 -3.54 1.91 -21.12
C GLU A 236 -2.89 2.81 -20.06
N GLU A 237 -3.48 2.80 -18.86
CA GLU A 237 -2.94 3.48 -17.69
C GLU A 237 -2.37 2.48 -16.69
N LEU A 238 -1.17 2.78 -16.19
CA LEU A 238 -0.51 2.09 -15.10
C LEU A 238 -0.42 3.04 -13.90
N VAL A 239 -1.03 2.67 -12.79
CA VAL A 239 -0.88 3.37 -11.51
C VAL A 239 0.28 2.75 -10.74
N LEU A 240 1.27 3.56 -10.34
CA LEU A 240 2.39 3.12 -9.52
C LEU A 240 2.21 3.57 -8.06
N PRO A 241 1.89 2.66 -7.13
CA PRO A 241 1.86 2.99 -5.71
C PRO A 241 3.25 3.36 -5.22
N ILE A 242 3.37 4.55 -4.64
CA ILE A 242 4.62 5.08 -4.12
C ILE A 242 4.36 5.87 -2.84
N THR A 243 5.18 5.62 -1.83
CA THR A 243 5.12 6.26 -0.52
C THR A 243 6.48 6.83 -0.18
N PHE A 244 6.47 7.91 0.60
CA PHE A 244 7.68 8.64 0.95
C PHE A 244 7.78 8.82 2.46
N TYR A 245 9.01 8.88 2.94
CA TYR A 245 9.32 9.27 4.30
C TYR A 245 10.59 10.12 4.31
N ILE A 246 10.83 10.82 5.42
CA ILE A 246 12.09 11.54 5.65
C ILE A 246 12.79 10.85 6.82
N PRO A 247 13.94 10.18 6.60
CA PRO A 247 14.71 9.58 7.68
C PRO A 247 15.12 10.63 8.73
N GLU A 248 15.18 10.23 9.99
CA GLU A 248 15.73 11.07 11.05
C GLU A 248 17.13 11.59 10.68
N GLY A 249 17.36 12.88 10.91
CA GLY A 249 18.62 13.55 10.57
C GLY A 249 18.79 13.92 9.09
N LYS A 250 17.81 13.60 8.23
CA LYS A 250 17.76 14.07 6.83
C LYS A 250 16.67 15.12 6.63
N ASP A 251 16.74 15.79 5.49
CA ASP A 251 15.79 16.81 5.05
C ASP A 251 15.02 16.38 3.79
N GLU A 252 15.50 15.39 3.04
CA GLU A 252 14.91 14.94 1.78
C GLU A 252 14.05 13.68 1.89
N PHE A 253 13.04 13.60 1.01
CA PHE A 253 12.17 12.42 0.89
C PHE A 253 12.89 11.25 0.23
N GLU A 254 12.76 10.08 0.85
CA GLU A 254 13.13 8.78 0.29
C GLU A 254 11.89 7.96 -0.02
N ILE A 255 11.94 7.18 -1.10
CA ILE A 255 10.89 6.21 -1.45
C ILE A 255 11.02 5.01 -0.53
N ILE A 256 9.90 4.53 -0.01
CA ILE A 256 9.85 3.34 0.84
C ILE A 256 8.57 2.53 0.65
#